data_AF-A0A7Z6TDF6-F1
#
_entry.id   AF-A0A7Z6TDF6-F1
#
_cell.length_a   1.000
_cell.length_b   1.000
_cell.length_c   1.000
_cell.angle_alpha   90.00
_cell.angle_beta   90.00
_cell.angle_gamma   90.00
#
_symmetry.space_group_name_H-M   'P 1'
#
loop_
_entity.id
_entity.type
_entity.pdbx_description
1 polymer ?
#
loop_
_entity_poly.entity_id
_entity_poly.type
_entity_poly.pdbx_seq_one_letter_code
_entity_poly.pdbx_strand_id
1 'polypeptide(L)'
;MVVLGITAAVVVPEAREWYDGRHEQTSSYATGKAAKADRDSVPSWLPDDAASVEYAMRTTGGERILKATLNGDQLPGSCEPLRGKKAPDPEISASWFPSDRAGEARGRCGSYYVSLEGHTLYAWQTNGDWMEENRRSSSAE
;
A
#
# COMPACT_ATOMS: atom_id res chain seq x y z
N MET A 1 -9.41 -31.37 44.64
CA MET A 1 -8.59 -30.42 43.87
C MET A 1 -9.01 -30.54 42.41
N VAL A 2 -9.56 -29.48 41.84
CA VAL A 2 -9.81 -29.37 40.39
C VAL A 2 -9.22 -28.02 39.98
N VAL A 3 -8.17 -28.08 39.17
CA VAL A 3 -7.51 -26.92 38.57
C VAL A 3 -8.33 -26.57 37.33
N LEU A 4 -8.95 -25.39 37.30
CA LEU A 4 -9.57 -24.87 36.09
C LEU A 4 -8.72 -23.71 35.58
N GLY A 5 -8.14 -23.97 34.41
CA GLY A 5 -7.12 -23.17 33.76
C GLY A 5 -7.63 -21.85 33.16
N ILE A 6 -6.63 -21.06 32.85
CA ILE A 6 -6.61 -19.68 32.38
C ILE A 6 -7.28 -19.56 31.00
N THR A 7 -8.30 -18.72 30.85
CA THR A 7 -8.76 -18.24 29.53
C THR A 7 -8.16 -16.87 29.26
N ALA A 8 -7.00 -16.85 28.60
CA ALA A 8 -6.53 -15.64 27.92
C ALA A 8 -7.12 -15.65 26.49
N ALA A 9 -8.22 -14.93 26.29
CA ALA A 9 -8.69 -14.61 24.95
C ALA A 9 -8.07 -13.26 24.55
N VAL A 10 -6.98 -13.30 23.79
CA VAL A 10 -6.57 -12.12 23.02
C VAL A 10 -7.44 -12.09 21.77
N VAL A 11 -8.57 -11.40 21.87
CA VAL A 11 -9.39 -11.06 20.71
C VAL A 11 -8.80 -9.80 20.09
N VAL A 12 -8.05 -9.98 19.00
CA VAL A 12 -8.00 -8.98 17.94
C VAL A 12 -8.38 -9.72 16.67
N PRO A 13 -9.66 -9.69 16.25
CA PRO A 13 -9.95 -9.91 14.86
C PRO A 13 -9.41 -8.66 14.15
N GLU A 14 -8.23 -8.73 13.55
CA GLU A 14 -7.85 -7.68 12.61
C GLU A 14 -8.91 -7.70 11.51
N ALA A 15 -9.65 -6.60 11.45
CA ALA A 15 -10.78 -6.39 10.58
C ALA A 15 -10.31 -6.53 9.13
N ARG A 16 -10.54 -7.70 8.54
CA ARG A 16 -10.57 -7.89 7.09
C ARG A 16 -11.87 -7.28 6.57
N GLU A 17 -11.94 -5.96 6.55
CA GLU A 17 -13.09 -5.25 6.01
C GLU A 17 -12.93 -5.11 4.50
N TRP A 18 -13.43 -6.11 3.78
CA TRP A 18 -13.53 -6.06 2.33
C TRP A 18 -14.73 -5.19 1.96
N TYR A 19 -14.47 -3.95 1.56
CA TYR A 19 -15.45 -3.18 0.82
C TYR A 19 -15.27 -3.43 -0.68
N ASP A 20 -16.28 -4.03 -1.31
CA ASP A 20 -16.44 -4.08 -2.75
C ASP A 20 -17.38 -2.95 -3.16
N GLY A 21 -16.81 -1.82 -3.57
CA GLY A 21 -17.52 -0.86 -4.42
C GLY A 21 -17.49 -1.40 -5.86
N ARG A 22 -18.38 -0.95 -6.76
CA ARG A 22 -18.35 -1.39 -8.16
C ARG A 22 -16.95 -1.18 -8.76
N HIS A 23 -16.15 -2.25 -8.77
CA HIS A 23 -14.77 -2.36 -9.26
C HIS A 23 -13.63 -1.87 -8.34
N GLU A 24 -13.84 -1.69 -7.04
CA GLU A 24 -12.77 -1.33 -6.10
C GLU A 24 -12.73 -2.33 -4.93
N GLN A 25 -11.54 -2.87 -4.64
CA GLN A 25 -11.31 -3.76 -3.50
C GLN A 25 -10.37 -3.09 -2.51
N THR A 26 -10.71 -3.15 -1.22
CA THR A 26 -9.88 -2.70 -0.10
C THR A 26 -9.56 -3.87 0.83
N SER A 27 -8.35 -3.86 1.40
CA SER A 27 -7.88 -4.87 2.34
C SER A 27 -6.93 -4.25 3.37
N SER A 28 -6.94 -4.80 4.58
CA SER A 28 -6.08 -4.38 5.69
C SER A 28 -5.26 -5.56 6.21
N TYR A 29 -4.00 -5.32 6.56
CA TYR A 29 -3.05 -6.35 7.02
C TYR A 29 -2.17 -5.85 8.16
N ALA A 30 -1.86 -6.75 9.10
CA ALA A 30 -0.93 -6.48 10.19
C ALA A 30 0.47 -6.05 9.70
N THR A 31 0.97 -6.71 8.65
CA THR A 31 2.34 -6.54 8.17
C THR A 31 2.46 -6.50 6.65
N GLY A 32 3.52 -5.87 6.14
CA GLY A 32 3.86 -5.88 4.72
C GLY A 32 4.12 -7.29 4.19
N LYS A 33 4.69 -8.18 5.02
CA LYS A 33 4.85 -9.59 4.68
C LYS A 33 3.51 -10.30 4.51
N ALA A 34 2.55 -10.06 5.41
CA ALA A 34 1.21 -10.63 5.30
C ALA A 34 0.48 -10.13 4.05
N ALA A 35 0.58 -8.83 3.75
CA ALA A 35 0.00 -8.24 2.54
C ALA A 35 0.57 -8.86 1.26
N LYS A 36 1.90 -8.99 1.16
CA LYS A 36 2.57 -9.59 -0.01
C LYS A 36 2.30 -11.08 -0.17
N ALA A 37 2.09 -11.81 0.92
CA ALA A 37 1.74 -13.23 0.87
C ALA A 37 0.29 -13.49 0.44
N ASP A 38 -0.62 -12.56 0.75
CA ASP A 38 -2.03 -12.65 0.36
C ASP A 38 -2.22 -12.26 -1.12
N ARG A 39 -1.39 -11.33 -1.62
CA ARG A 39 -1.69 -10.62 -2.87
C ARG A 39 -0.47 -10.19 -3.67
N ASP A 40 -0.31 -10.77 -4.86
CA ASP A 40 0.81 -10.49 -5.77
C ASP A 40 0.90 -9.02 -6.22
N SER A 41 -0.21 -8.30 -6.22
CA SER A 41 -0.22 -6.89 -6.64
C SER A 41 0.27 -5.92 -5.56
N VAL A 42 0.54 -6.40 -4.34
CA VAL A 42 1.20 -5.59 -3.31
C VAL A 42 2.66 -5.42 -3.73
N PRO A 43 3.19 -4.18 -3.75
CA PRO A 43 4.51 -3.93 -4.29
C PRO A 43 5.61 -4.62 -3.48
N SER A 44 6.55 -5.26 -4.16
CA SER A 44 7.69 -5.96 -3.55
C SER A 44 8.62 -5.04 -2.75
N TRP A 45 8.67 -3.74 -3.11
CA TRP A 45 9.45 -2.73 -2.40
C TRP A 45 8.91 -2.39 -1.00
N LEU A 46 7.66 -2.77 -0.67
CA LEU A 46 7.11 -2.57 0.66
C LEU A 46 7.90 -3.42 1.67
N PRO A 47 8.45 -2.83 2.74
CA PRO A 47 9.16 -3.60 3.77
C PRO A 47 8.27 -4.67 4.39
N ASP A 48 8.83 -5.85 4.64
CA ASP A 48 8.12 -6.99 5.24
C ASP A 48 7.57 -6.67 6.64
N ASP A 49 8.28 -5.83 7.37
CA ASP A 49 8.02 -5.42 8.75
C ASP A 49 7.21 -4.12 8.85
N ALA A 50 6.78 -3.53 7.72
CA ALA A 50 5.86 -2.40 7.73
C ALA A 50 4.54 -2.83 8.38
N ALA A 51 4.01 -2.03 9.29
CA ALA A 51 2.80 -2.33 10.05
C ALA A 51 1.56 -1.61 9.48
N SER A 52 0.37 -2.03 9.92
CA SER A 52 -0.91 -1.33 9.65
C SER A 52 -1.11 -1.02 8.16
N VAL A 53 -0.94 -2.06 7.32
CA VAL A 53 -0.97 -1.92 5.87
C VAL A 53 -2.42 -1.87 5.40
N GLU A 54 -2.82 -0.74 4.84
CA GLU A 54 -4.05 -0.59 4.07
C GLU A 54 -3.71 -0.61 2.59
N TYR A 55 -4.50 -1.34 1.80
CA TYR A 55 -4.31 -1.42 0.36
C TYR A 55 -5.67 -1.37 -0.32
N ALA A 56 -5.82 -0.52 -1.34
CA ALA A 56 -6.95 -0.57 -2.23
C ALA A 56 -6.51 -0.59 -3.70
N MET A 57 -7.31 -1.24 -4.54
CA MET A 57 -7.12 -1.20 -5.99
C MET A 57 -8.41 -1.24 -6.77
N ARG A 58 -8.32 -0.77 -8.01
CA ARG A 58 -9.36 -0.98 -9.01
C ARG A 58 -9.19 -2.35 -9.68
N THR A 59 -10.26 -3.13 -9.83
CA THR A 59 -10.22 -4.47 -10.44
C THR A 59 -10.19 -4.45 -11.96
N THR A 60 -10.58 -3.33 -12.57
CA THR A 60 -10.64 -3.13 -14.02
C THR A 60 -9.49 -2.27 -14.57
N GLY A 61 -8.51 -1.93 -13.74
CA GLY A 61 -7.40 -1.06 -14.11
C GLY A 61 -6.18 -1.22 -13.22
N GLY A 62 -5.19 -0.36 -13.44
CA GLY A 62 -3.92 -0.37 -12.73
C GLY A 62 -3.88 0.51 -11.47
N GLU A 63 -4.98 1.17 -11.12
CA GLU A 63 -5.02 2.13 -10.03
C GLU A 63 -4.90 1.44 -8.67
N ARG A 64 -3.97 1.92 -7.84
CA ARG A 64 -3.67 1.35 -6.53
C ARG A 64 -3.33 2.46 -5.56
N ILE A 65 -3.77 2.32 -4.31
CA ILE A 65 -3.36 3.16 -3.18
C ILE A 65 -2.94 2.27 -2.01
N LEU A 66 -1.96 2.73 -1.25
CA LEU A 66 -1.42 2.00 -0.11
C LEU A 66 -1.09 2.99 1.02
N LYS A 67 -1.36 2.58 2.26
CA LYS A 67 -0.89 3.24 3.48
C LYS A 67 -0.20 2.20 4.34
N ALA A 68 0.94 2.53 4.93
CA ALA A 68 1.62 1.65 5.88
C ALA A 68 2.41 2.47 6.90
N THR A 69 2.71 1.88 8.05
CA THR A 69 3.64 2.44 9.04
C THR A 69 5.00 1.77 8.88
N LEU A 70 6.02 2.56 8.60
CA LEU A 70 7.41 2.10 8.51
C LEU A 70 8.06 2.06 9.89
N ASN A 71 9.07 1.21 10.06
CA ASN A 71 9.89 1.18 11.28
C ASN A 71 10.91 2.33 11.36
N GLY A 72 11.05 3.13 10.31
CA GLY A 72 11.90 4.32 10.28
C GLY A 72 11.25 5.48 9.53
N ASP A 73 11.90 6.63 9.55
CA ASP A 73 11.44 7.90 8.96
C ASP A 73 11.96 8.14 7.52
N GLN A 74 12.48 7.10 6.88
CA GLN A 74 13.02 7.15 5.53
C GLN A 74 12.22 6.28 4.56
N LEU A 75 12.14 6.71 3.29
CA LEU A 75 11.58 5.89 2.22
C LEU A 75 12.41 4.62 2.03
N PRO A 76 11.80 3.51 1.58
CA PRO A 76 12.54 2.30 1.23
C PRO A 76 13.68 2.60 0.24
N GLY A 77 14.82 1.94 0.40
CA GLY A 77 16.04 2.24 -0.38
C GLY A 77 15.93 2.03 -1.90
N SER A 78 14.89 1.33 -2.36
CA SER A 78 14.55 1.17 -3.77
C SER A 78 13.81 2.38 -4.37
N CYS A 79 13.51 3.39 -3.57
CA CYS A 79 12.74 4.55 -3.99
C CYS A 79 13.65 5.69 -4.45
N GLU A 80 13.31 6.27 -5.60
CA GLU A 80 14.02 7.40 -6.20
C GLU A 80 13.33 8.73 -5.87
N PRO A 81 14.06 9.81 -5.56
CA PRO A 81 13.46 11.12 -5.32
C PRO A 81 12.78 11.69 -6.58
N LEU A 82 11.71 12.48 -6.41
CA LEU A 82 10.90 12.99 -7.52
C LEU A 82 11.58 14.11 -8.35
N ARG A 83 12.71 14.64 -7.86
CA ARG A 83 13.59 15.65 -8.52
C ARG A 83 12.84 16.80 -9.21
N GLY A 84 11.87 17.40 -8.53
CA GLY A 84 11.12 18.56 -9.00
C GLY A 84 9.99 18.27 -10.00
N LYS A 85 9.74 16.99 -10.32
CA LYS A 85 8.52 16.59 -11.05
C LYS A 85 7.31 16.68 -10.11
N LYS A 86 6.13 16.94 -10.66
CA LYS A 86 4.87 16.81 -9.93
C LYS A 86 4.37 15.39 -10.04
N ALA A 87 3.75 14.89 -8.97
CA ALA A 87 2.99 13.66 -9.03
C ALA A 87 1.55 13.96 -9.50
N PRO A 88 0.93 13.06 -10.26
CA PRO A 88 -0.50 13.11 -10.54
C PRO A 88 -1.29 12.78 -9.27
N ASP A 89 -2.55 13.22 -9.23
CA ASP A 89 -3.49 12.83 -8.18
C ASP A 89 -3.82 11.32 -8.24
N PRO A 90 -4.07 10.67 -7.09
CA PRO A 90 -4.62 9.33 -7.07
C PRO A 90 -5.96 9.25 -7.81
N GLU A 91 -6.14 8.22 -8.62
CA GLU A 91 -7.35 8.02 -9.42
C GLU A 91 -8.43 7.18 -8.70
N ILE A 92 -8.09 6.64 -7.51
CA ILE A 92 -8.98 5.93 -6.59
C ILE A 92 -8.87 6.59 -5.21
N SER A 93 -9.94 6.53 -4.43
CA SER A 93 -10.01 7.13 -3.09
C SER A 93 -10.39 6.10 -2.03
N ALA A 94 -9.89 6.26 -0.82
CA ALA A 94 -10.38 5.54 0.36
C ALA A 94 -10.43 6.49 1.55
N SER A 95 -11.28 6.21 2.53
CA SER A 95 -11.43 7.05 3.74
C SER A 95 -10.13 7.24 4.53
N TRP A 96 -9.20 6.30 4.41
CA TRP A 96 -7.89 6.31 5.05
C TRP A 96 -6.78 6.93 4.19
N PHE A 97 -7.06 7.29 2.94
CA PHE A 97 -6.09 7.85 2.01
C PHE A 97 -6.39 9.34 1.74
N PRO A 98 -5.52 10.26 2.14
CA PRO A 98 -5.78 11.69 1.99
C PRO A 98 -5.81 12.13 0.52
N SER A 99 -6.67 13.09 0.21
CA SER A 99 -6.91 13.56 -1.16
C SER A 99 -5.78 14.44 -1.73
N ASP A 100 -4.95 15.03 -0.88
CA ASP A 100 -3.94 16.04 -1.23
C ASP A 100 -2.51 15.48 -1.36
N ARG A 101 -2.34 14.14 -1.33
CA ARG A 101 -1.02 13.49 -1.32
C ARG A 101 -0.15 13.79 -2.53
N ALA A 102 -0.73 14.14 -3.68
CA ALA A 102 0.04 14.54 -4.86
C ALA A 102 0.94 15.76 -4.63
N GLY A 103 0.50 16.71 -3.81
CA GLY A 103 1.29 17.89 -3.43
C GLY A 103 2.48 17.56 -2.52
N GLU A 104 2.44 16.42 -1.84
CA GLU A 104 3.43 16.00 -0.84
C GLU A 104 4.33 14.86 -1.32
N ALA A 105 4.23 14.49 -2.60
CA ALA A 105 5.01 13.41 -3.19
C ALA A 105 6.52 13.68 -3.02
N ARG A 106 7.23 12.74 -2.40
CA ARG A 106 8.68 12.81 -2.16
C ARG A 106 9.48 12.01 -3.17
N GLY A 107 8.93 10.93 -3.71
CA GLY A 107 9.65 10.04 -4.61
C GLY A 107 8.77 9.07 -5.38
N ARG A 108 9.43 8.14 -6.07
CA ARG A 108 8.82 6.97 -6.69
C ARG A 108 9.46 5.67 -6.22
N CYS A 109 8.65 4.66 -6.00
CA CYS A 109 9.07 3.28 -5.77
C CYS A 109 8.49 2.41 -6.89
N GLY A 110 9.31 2.11 -7.90
CA GLY A 110 8.81 1.55 -9.16
C GLY A 110 7.77 2.49 -9.81
N SER A 111 6.59 1.96 -10.11
CA SER A 111 5.46 2.68 -10.70
C SER A 111 4.61 3.46 -9.68
N TYR A 112 4.96 3.43 -8.39
CA TYR A 112 4.23 4.16 -7.35
C TYR A 112 4.88 5.50 -7.06
N TYR A 113 4.06 6.54 -6.91
CA TYR A 113 4.44 7.76 -6.21
C TYR A 113 4.30 7.54 -4.71
N VAL A 114 5.18 8.16 -3.93
CA VAL A 114 5.18 8.01 -2.47
C VAL A 114 5.34 9.33 -1.74
N SER A 115 4.66 9.46 -0.61
CA SER A 115 4.89 10.48 0.40
C SER A 115 5.08 9.82 1.77
N LEU A 116 5.79 10.52 2.66
CA LEU A 116 6.09 10.01 4.00
C LEU A 116 5.82 11.13 5.01
N GLU A 117 4.92 10.87 5.93
CA GLU A 117 4.53 11.78 7.01
C GLU A 117 4.87 11.12 8.36
N GLY A 118 5.95 11.57 8.99
CA GLY A 118 6.55 10.85 10.11
C GLY A 118 6.97 9.45 9.66
N HIS A 119 6.32 8.42 10.20
CA HIS A 119 6.53 7.02 9.81
C HIS A 119 5.42 6.49 8.89
N THR A 120 4.42 7.30 8.57
CA THR A 120 3.28 6.86 7.75
C THR A 120 3.61 7.06 6.27
N LEU A 121 3.84 5.96 5.57
CA LEU A 121 4.00 5.92 4.14
C LEU A 121 2.63 5.94 3.47
N TYR A 122 2.48 6.82 2.48
CA TYR A 122 1.38 6.77 1.52
C TYR A 122 1.95 6.55 0.13
N ALA A 123 1.36 5.65 -0.63
CA ALA A 123 1.76 5.34 -1.98
C ALA A 123 0.56 5.24 -2.92
N TRP A 124 0.72 5.67 -4.17
CA TRP A 124 -0.31 5.52 -5.18
C TRP A 124 0.28 5.30 -6.57
N GLN A 125 -0.46 4.56 -7.38
CA GLN A 125 -0.14 4.27 -8.78
C GLN A 125 -1.34 4.65 -9.64
N THR A 126 -1.06 5.26 -10.79
CA THR A 126 -2.07 5.55 -11.81
C THR A 126 -2.20 4.38 -12.78
N ASN A 127 -3.33 4.29 -13.48
CA ASN A 127 -3.51 3.32 -14.55
C ASN A 127 -2.47 3.54 -15.68
N GLY A 128 -2.10 4.79 -15.94
CA GLY A 128 -1.07 5.15 -16.92
C GLY A 128 0.29 4.53 -16.58
N ASP A 129 0.74 4.69 -15.32
CA ASP A 129 2.01 4.11 -14.86
C ASP A 129 2.00 2.58 -14.91
N TRP A 130 0.89 1.95 -14.54
CA TRP A 130 0.73 0.50 -14.64
C TRP A 130 0.82 -0.01 -16.08
N MET A 131 0.17 0.67 -17.03
CA MET A 131 0.27 0.30 -18.45
C MET A 131 1.70 0.46 -18.99
N GLU A 132 2.42 1.50 -18.56
CA GLU A 132 3.81 1.71 -18.94
C GLU A 132 4.75 0.61 -18.40
N GLU A 133 4.57 0.21 -17.15
CA GLU A 133 5.32 -0.88 -16.54
C GLU A 133 5.10 -2.21 -17.27
N ASN A 134 3.85 -2.60 -17.51
CA ASN A 134 3.55 -3.84 -18.22
C ASN A 134 4.13 -3.84 -19.63
N ARG A 135 4.04 -2.72 -20.35
CA ARG A 135 4.63 -2.59 -21.70
C ARG A 135 6.15 -2.81 -21.67
N ARG A 136 6.84 -2.25 -20.67
CA ARG A 136 8.29 -2.43 -20.51
C ARG A 136 8.65 -3.87 -20.20
N SER A 137 7.92 -4.52 -19.29
CA SER A 137 8.14 -5.93 -18.96
C SER A 137 7.97 -6.84 -20.18
N SER A 138 6.93 -6.64 -20.99
CA SER A 138 6.71 -7.44 -22.22
C SER A 138 7.73 -7.18 -23.34
N SER A 139 8.51 -6.09 -23.25
CA SER A 139 9.56 -5.76 -24.24
C SER A 139 10.94 -6.26 -23.83
N ALA A 140 11.07 -6.80 -22.62
CA ALA A 140 12.33 -7.30 -22.06
C ALA A 140 12.47 -8.83 -22.14
N GLU A 141 11.46 -9.51 -22.67
CA GLU A 141 11.41 -10.96 -22.92
C GLU A 141 11.81 -11.33 -24.35
#